data_AF-A0A0L1LHE3-F1
#
_entry.id   AF-A0A0L1LHE3-F1
#
_cell.length_a   1.000
_cell.length_b   1.000
_cell.length_c   1.000
_cell.angle_alpha   90.00
_cell.angle_beta   90.00
_cell.angle_gamma   90.00
#
_symmetry.space_group_name_H-M   'P 1'
#
loop_
_entity.id
_entity.type
_entity.pdbx_description
1 polymer ?
#
loop_
_entity_poly.entity_id
_entity_poly.type
_entity_poly.pdbx_seq_one_letter_code
_entity_poly.pdbx_strand_id
1 'polypeptide(L)'
;MTERRRAAPNPEWVQMYRQGIPARKIATLARVAGSSVRYHLALAKRQDPGLAEANQQLLPRTPRTTTAGRTNLQEILTFFHSTGRLPSAGGTTARERDETRWATRFAALVAYRAEGNDWPRHNKTTDPYERQLGLWLHGQRITARASKLEPRKAAMLDTTLPGWRAGRKHSNRGPQA
;
A
#
# COMPACT_ATOMS: atom_id res chain seq x y z
N MET A 1 -8.99 36.47 46.56
CA MET A 1 -8.23 37.60 45.98
C MET A 1 -8.59 37.71 44.51
N THR A 2 -9.34 38.75 44.16
CA THR A 2 -10.07 38.91 42.91
C THR A 2 -9.14 39.19 41.73
N GLU A 3 -8.90 38.16 40.92
CA GLU A 3 -8.07 38.30 39.73
C GLU A 3 -8.79 39.12 38.65
N ARG A 4 -8.10 40.21 38.27
CA ARG A 4 -8.37 41.13 37.17
C ARG A 4 -9.01 40.42 35.99
N ARG A 5 -10.11 40.96 35.45
CA ARG A 5 -10.76 40.50 34.20
C ARG A 5 -9.68 40.17 33.18
N ARG A 6 -9.43 38.88 32.95
CA ARG A 6 -8.40 38.41 32.02
C ARG A 6 -8.91 38.71 30.61
N ALA A 7 -8.47 39.83 30.05
CA ALA A 7 -8.81 40.22 28.68
C ALA A 7 -8.37 39.12 27.72
N ALA A 8 -9.20 38.83 26.72
CA ALA A 8 -8.78 37.98 25.62
C ALA A 8 -7.83 38.79 24.71
N PRO A 9 -6.68 38.24 24.28
CA PRO A 9 -6.20 36.87 24.49
C PRO A 9 -5.48 36.66 25.85
N ASN A 10 -5.52 35.42 26.36
CA ASN A 10 -4.89 35.10 27.65
C ASN A 10 -3.36 35.03 27.50
N PRO A 11 -2.58 35.88 28.21
CA PRO A 11 -1.15 36.03 27.97
C PRO A 11 -0.32 34.78 28.33
N GLU A 12 -0.71 34.01 29.34
CA GLU A 12 0.04 32.81 29.73
C GLU A 12 -0.08 31.70 28.70
N TRP A 13 -1.26 31.53 28.12
CA TRP A 13 -1.48 30.52 27.07
C TRP A 13 -0.75 30.89 25.78
N VAL A 14 -0.69 32.19 25.47
CA VAL A 14 0.09 32.70 24.34
C VAL A 14 1.58 32.40 24.53
N GLN A 15 2.12 32.67 25.73
CA GLN A 15 3.52 32.41 26.02
C GLN A 15 3.85 30.92 25.99
N MET A 16 3.03 30.05 26.60
CA MET A 16 3.21 28.59 26.53
C MET A 16 3.22 28.10 25.08
N TYR A 17 2.33 28.63 24.24
CA TYR A 17 2.28 28.27 22.83
C TYR A 17 3.53 28.74 22.10
N ARG A 18 4.01 29.96 22.36
CA ARG A 18 5.26 30.46 21.76
C ARG A 18 6.47 29.57 22.07
N GLN A 19 6.49 28.94 23.25
CA GLN A 19 7.57 28.03 23.69
C GLN A 19 7.47 26.61 23.09
N GLY A 20 6.69 26.40 22.03
CA GLY A 20 6.60 25.11 21.35
C GLY A 20 5.62 24.12 21.99
N ILE A 21 4.85 24.52 23.00
CA ILE A 21 3.83 23.66 23.61
C ILE A 21 2.55 23.75 22.78
N PRO A 22 2.09 22.64 22.17
CA PRO A 22 0.91 22.69 21.32
C PRO A 22 -0.35 22.99 22.14
N ALA A 23 -1.30 23.74 21.55
CA ALA A 23 -2.54 24.20 22.19
C ALA A 23 -3.33 23.09 22.92
N ARG A 24 -3.29 21.86 22.41
CA ARG A 24 -3.91 20.70 23.07
C ARG A 24 -3.26 20.41 24.42
N LYS A 25 -1.93 20.44 24.48
CA LYS A 25 -1.16 20.21 25.71
C LYS A 25 -1.36 21.38 26.69
N ILE A 26 -1.44 22.62 26.19
CA ILE A 26 -1.78 23.79 27.02
C ILE A 26 -3.16 23.64 27.65
N ALA A 27 -4.17 23.22 26.88
CA ALA A 27 -5.53 23.01 27.40
C ALA A 27 -5.58 21.93 28.48
N THR A 28 -4.85 20.83 28.30
CA THR A 28 -4.71 19.79 29.34
C THR A 28 -4.04 20.35 30.60
N LEU A 29 -2.93 21.08 30.46
CA LEU A 29 -2.19 21.66 31.58
C LEU A 29 -3.04 22.69 32.36
N ALA A 30 -3.75 23.56 31.65
CA ALA A 30 -4.61 24.58 32.22
C ALA A 30 -6.00 24.05 32.63
N ARG A 31 -6.30 22.76 32.39
CA ARG A 31 -7.57 22.08 32.67
C ARG A 31 -8.82 22.82 32.16
N VAL A 32 -8.69 23.46 31.01
CA VAL A 32 -9.77 24.19 30.33
C VAL A 32 -10.10 23.52 29.01
N ALA A 33 -11.27 23.82 28.47
CA ALA A 33 -11.67 23.32 27.16
C ALA A 33 -10.68 23.78 26.07
N GLY A 34 -10.22 22.84 25.25
CA GLY A 34 -9.27 23.14 24.16
C GLY A 34 -9.83 24.07 23.09
N SER A 35 -11.16 24.24 23.00
CA SER A 35 -11.80 25.26 22.17
C SER A 35 -11.53 26.67 22.68
N SER A 36 -11.58 26.89 24.00
CA SER A 36 -11.29 28.18 24.62
C SER A 36 -9.84 28.58 24.37
N VAL A 37 -8.88 27.68 24.62
CA VAL A 37 -7.45 27.96 24.35
C VAL A 37 -7.23 28.28 22.87
N ARG A 38 -7.84 27.53 21.95
CA ARG A 38 -7.72 27.80 20.50
C ARG A 38 -8.32 29.16 20.11
N TYR A 39 -9.44 29.56 20.70
CA TYR A 39 -10.05 30.88 20.45
C TYR A 39 -9.12 32.02 20.90
N HIS A 40 -8.56 31.92 22.11
CA HIS A 40 -7.62 32.93 22.61
C HIS A 40 -6.32 32.96 21.80
N LEU A 41 -5.78 31.79 21.41
CA LEU A 41 -4.60 31.74 20.53
C LEU A 41 -4.91 32.25 19.11
N ALA A 42 -6.13 32.06 18.61
CA ALA A 42 -6.54 32.59 17.31
C ALA A 42 -6.60 34.12 17.35
N LEU A 43 -7.13 34.71 18.42
CA LEU A 43 -7.10 36.15 18.62
C LEU A 43 -5.66 36.68 18.76
N ALA A 44 -4.81 35.97 19.53
CA ALA A 44 -3.40 36.33 19.67
C ALA A 44 -2.62 36.26 18.35
N LYS A 45 -2.87 35.24 17.52
CA LYS A 45 -2.24 35.11 16.19
C LYS A 45 -2.66 36.20 15.21
N ARG A 46 -3.85 36.78 15.37
CA ARG A 46 -4.27 37.95 14.58
C ARG A 46 -3.52 39.22 14.97
N GLN A 47 -3.16 39.34 16.25
CA GLN A 47 -2.41 40.47 16.78
C GLN A 47 -0.90 40.34 16.54
N ASP A 48 -0.37 39.12 16.66
CA ASP A 48 1.01 38.76 16.34
C ASP A 48 1.05 37.49 15.47
N PRO A 49 1.14 37.66 14.14
CA PRO A 49 1.26 36.53 13.21
C PRO A 49 2.49 35.64 13.45
N GLY A 50 3.59 36.20 13.98
CA GLY A 50 4.86 35.48 14.22
C GLY A 50 4.80 34.46 15.36
N LEU A 51 3.76 34.52 16.19
CA LEU A 51 3.52 33.56 17.28
C LEU A 51 3.39 32.11 16.78
N ALA A 52 2.78 31.91 15.61
CA ALA A 52 2.59 30.57 15.05
C ALA A 52 3.91 29.98 14.57
N GLU A 53 4.74 30.80 13.94
CA GLU A 53 6.05 30.43 13.39
C GLU A 53 7.04 30.11 14.53
N ALA A 54 7.08 30.95 15.56
CA ALA A 54 7.91 30.72 16.75
C ALA A 54 7.61 29.36 17.41
N ASN A 55 6.33 29.02 17.57
CA ASN A 55 5.95 27.69 18.04
C ASN A 55 6.43 26.60 17.07
N GLN A 56 6.21 26.77 15.76
CA GLN A 56 6.54 25.76 14.75
C GLN A 56 8.04 25.48 14.65
N GLN A 57 8.90 26.49 14.88
CA GLN A 57 10.35 26.34 14.89
C GLN A 57 10.85 25.48 16.06
N LEU A 58 10.15 25.52 17.20
CA LEU A 58 10.51 24.79 18.42
C LEU A 58 9.83 23.41 18.52
N LEU A 59 8.84 23.12 17.66
CA LEU A 59 8.26 21.78 17.58
C LEU A 59 9.33 20.78 17.09
N PRO A 60 9.52 19.63 17.77
CA PRO A 60 10.47 18.63 17.31
C PRO A 60 10.08 18.13 15.92
N ARG A 61 10.96 18.31 14.93
CA ARG A 61 10.79 17.79 13.57
C ARG A 61 11.13 16.30 13.54
N THR A 62 10.22 15.45 13.99
CA THR A 62 10.40 14.00 13.87
C THR A 62 10.24 13.58 12.40
N PRO A 63 11.22 12.93 11.75
CA PRO A 63 10.99 12.30 10.45
C PRO A 63 10.16 11.03 10.66
N ARG A 64 8.85 11.11 10.45
CA ARG A 64 7.92 10.02 10.76
C ARG A 64 7.87 8.86 9.76
N THR A 65 8.77 8.73 8.78
CA THR A 65 8.71 7.57 7.86
C THR A 65 10.04 7.23 7.17
N THR A 66 10.43 5.95 7.25
CA THR A 66 11.53 5.34 6.48
C THR A 66 11.09 5.04 5.04
N THR A 67 12.03 4.79 4.12
CA THR A 67 11.70 4.48 2.70
C THR A 67 10.84 3.22 2.58
N ALA A 68 11.18 2.15 3.30
CA ALA A 68 10.38 0.93 3.35
C ALA A 68 8.97 1.18 3.94
N GLY A 69 8.85 2.06 4.94
CA GLY A 69 7.55 2.45 5.49
C GLY A 69 6.67 3.19 4.47
N ARG A 70 7.27 4.00 3.57
CA ARG A 70 6.54 4.66 2.49
C ARG A 70 6.07 3.67 1.43
N THR A 71 6.93 2.73 1.04
CA THR A 71 6.56 1.66 0.09
C THR A 71 5.43 0.79 0.66
N ASN A 72 5.55 0.37 1.92
CA ASN A 72 4.50 -0.42 2.57
C ASN A 72 3.18 0.36 2.69
N LEU A 73 3.23 1.66 2.99
CA LEU A 73 2.04 2.51 3.00
C LEU A 73 1.43 2.65 1.60
N GLN A 74 2.23 2.81 0.56
CA GLN A 74 1.73 2.85 -0.82
C GLN A 74 1.05 1.54 -1.20
N GLU A 75 1.62 0.40 -0.83
CA GLU A 75 1.04 -0.92 -1.11
C GLU A 75 -0.25 -1.15 -0.32
N ILE A 76 -0.33 -0.71 0.94
CA ILE A 76 -1.55 -0.80 1.76
C ILE A 76 -2.65 0.14 1.23
N LEU A 77 -2.33 1.37 0.85
CA LEU A 77 -3.29 2.30 0.25
C LEU A 77 -3.81 1.78 -1.09
N THR A 78 -2.92 1.22 -1.91
CA THR A 78 -3.29 0.58 -3.17
C THR A 78 -4.23 -0.61 -2.93
N PHE A 79 -3.99 -1.40 -1.88
CA PHE A 79 -4.87 -2.50 -1.48
C PHE A 79 -6.24 -2.02 -0.96
N PHE A 80 -6.28 -0.97 -0.14
CA PHE A 80 -7.51 -0.41 0.42
C PHE A 80 -8.40 0.21 -0.66
N HIS A 81 -7.84 1.02 -1.57
CA HIS A 81 -8.59 1.62 -2.67
C HIS A 81 -9.14 0.57 -3.64
N SER A 82 -8.39 -0.51 -3.87
CA SER A 82 -8.81 -1.56 -4.82
C SER A 82 -9.80 -2.56 -4.25
N THR A 83 -9.88 -2.72 -2.93
CA THR A 83 -10.76 -3.71 -2.29
C THR A 83 -11.86 -3.11 -1.44
N GLY A 84 -11.83 -1.79 -1.22
CA GLY A 84 -12.80 -1.04 -0.40
C GLY A 84 -12.76 -1.41 1.09
N ARG A 85 -11.77 -2.19 1.53
CA ARG A 85 -11.62 -2.68 2.92
C ARG A 85 -10.14 -2.72 3.34
N LEU A 86 -9.89 -2.52 4.63
CA LEU A 86 -8.52 -2.59 5.18
C LEU A 86 -8.06 -4.05 5.35
N PRO A 87 -6.74 -4.32 5.31
CA PRO A 87 -6.21 -5.67 5.54
C PRO A 87 -6.60 -6.23 6.92
N SER A 88 -6.92 -7.53 6.99
CA SER A 88 -7.24 -8.25 8.25
C SER A 88 -6.48 -9.58 8.37
N ALA A 89 -6.44 -10.13 9.59
CA ALA A 89 -5.44 -11.06 10.13
C ALA A 89 -5.42 -12.52 9.60
N GLY A 90 -5.85 -12.81 8.36
CA GLY A 90 -5.88 -14.19 7.82
C GLY A 90 -4.75 -14.61 6.88
N GLY A 91 -3.95 -13.66 6.37
CA GLY A 91 -2.75 -13.95 5.57
C GLY A 91 -2.09 -12.67 5.04
N THR A 92 -0.78 -12.54 5.19
CA THR A 92 -0.13 -11.64 6.17
C THR A 92 0.70 -10.52 5.53
N THR A 93 0.93 -10.52 4.21
CA THR A 93 1.57 -9.40 3.46
C THR A 93 1.12 -9.37 1.99
N ALA A 94 1.41 -8.30 1.24
CA ALA A 94 1.19 -8.25 -0.22
C ALA A 94 1.88 -9.41 -0.94
N ARG A 95 3.11 -9.70 -0.51
CA ARG A 95 3.89 -10.85 -0.96
C ARG A 95 3.17 -12.18 -0.73
N GLU A 96 2.55 -12.38 0.42
CA GLU A 96 1.82 -13.64 0.71
C GLU A 96 0.56 -13.81 -0.14
N ARG A 97 -0.13 -12.71 -0.45
CA ARG A 97 -1.26 -12.76 -1.41
C ARG A 97 -0.77 -13.07 -2.82
N ASP A 98 0.36 -12.51 -3.22
CA ASP A 98 0.95 -12.78 -4.52
C ASP A 98 1.47 -14.23 -4.61
N GLU A 99 2.06 -14.76 -3.55
CA GLU A 99 2.42 -16.17 -3.43
C GLU A 99 1.19 -17.08 -3.48
N THR A 100 0.12 -16.74 -2.77
CA THR A 100 -1.14 -17.49 -2.79
C THR A 100 -1.75 -17.49 -4.19
N ARG A 101 -1.85 -16.32 -4.83
CA ARG A 101 -2.36 -16.19 -6.21
C ARG A 101 -1.51 -16.98 -7.18
N TRP A 102 -0.19 -16.90 -7.05
CA TRP A 102 0.74 -17.66 -7.88
C TRP A 102 0.51 -19.16 -7.69
N ALA A 103 0.39 -19.65 -6.45
CA ALA A 103 0.15 -21.05 -6.14
C ALA A 103 -1.21 -21.54 -6.67
N THR A 104 -2.27 -20.74 -6.53
CA THR A 104 -3.59 -21.06 -7.08
C THR A 104 -3.55 -21.19 -8.60
N ARG A 105 -2.87 -20.27 -9.30
CA ARG A 105 -2.76 -20.31 -10.78
C ARG A 105 -1.89 -21.45 -11.26
N PHE A 106 -0.84 -21.77 -10.51
CA PHE A 106 -0.02 -22.95 -10.76
C PHE A 106 -0.83 -24.24 -10.63
N ALA A 107 -1.58 -24.42 -9.55
CA ALA A 107 -2.44 -25.58 -9.34
C ALA A 107 -3.51 -25.72 -10.44
N ALA A 108 -4.15 -24.61 -10.82
CA ALA A 108 -5.13 -24.57 -11.90
C ALA A 108 -4.53 -24.98 -13.26
N LEU A 109 -3.31 -24.56 -13.57
CA LEU A 109 -2.61 -24.96 -14.79
C LEU A 109 -2.24 -26.45 -14.79
N VAL A 110 -1.83 -26.98 -13.64
CA VAL A 110 -1.54 -28.41 -13.47
C VAL A 110 -2.81 -29.24 -13.69
N ALA A 111 -3.93 -28.86 -13.07
CA ALA A 111 -5.22 -29.52 -13.28
C ALA A 111 -5.65 -29.47 -14.76
N TYR A 112 -5.55 -28.30 -15.38
CA TYR A 112 -5.89 -28.14 -16.81
C TYR A 112 -5.05 -29.06 -17.72
N ARG A 113 -3.76 -29.26 -17.41
CA ARG A 113 -2.89 -30.18 -18.16
C ARG A 113 -3.18 -31.65 -17.83
N ALA A 114 -3.59 -31.96 -16.61
CA ALA A 114 -3.97 -33.31 -16.19
C ALA A 114 -5.29 -33.77 -16.85
N GLU A 115 -6.20 -32.86 -17.16
CA GLU A 115 -7.42 -33.12 -17.94
C GLU A 115 -7.16 -33.49 -19.41
N GLY A 116 -5.90 -33.55 -19.85
CA GLY A 116 -5.51 -33.87 -21.22
C GLY A 116 -5.50 -32.67 -22.17
N ASN A 117 -5.74 -31.45 -21.66
CA ASN A 117 -5.69 -30.26 -22.49
C ASN A 117 -4.26 -29.89 -22.88
N ASP A 118 -4.10 -29.41 -24.12
CA ASP A 118 -2.82 -28.87 -24.58
C ASP A 118 -2.56 -27.47 -23.96
N TRP A 119 -1.33 -26.95 -24.03
CA TRP A 119 -0.94 -25.71 -23.34
C TRP A 119 -1.94 -24.57 -23.57
N PRO A 120 -2.38 -23.85 -22.53
CA PRO A 120 -3.43 -22.85 -22.69
C PRO A 120 -2.99 -21.72 -23.62
N ARG A 121 -3.90 -21.30 -24.50
CA ARG A 121 -3.66 -20.18 -25.43
C ARG A 121 -4.03 -18.85 -24.78
N HIS A 122 -3.16 -17.86 -24.88
CA HIS A 122 -3.47 -16.50 -24.43
C HIS A 122 -4.22 -15.66 -25.48
N ASN A 123 -4.29 -16.12 -26.74
CA ASN A 123 -4.94 -15.43 -27.86
C ASN A 123 -5.79 -16.43 -28.66
N LYS A 124 -6.86 -15.93 -29.29
CA LYS A 124 -7.78 -16.70 -30.14
C LYS A 124 -8.35 -17.95 -29.44
N THR A 125 -8.72 -17.83 -28.17
CA THR A 125 -9.53 -18.83 -27.46
C THR A 125 -10.85 -18.19 -27.04
N THR A 126 -11.92 -18.96 -27.17
CA THR A 126 -13.28 -18.59 -26.73
C THR A 126 -13.46 -18.87 -25.23
N ASP A 127 -12.64 -19.76 -24.64
CA ASP A 127 -12.70 -20.09 -23.23
C ASP A 127 -11.94 -19.05 -22.37
N PRO A 128 -12.65 -18.31 -21.50
CA PRO A 128 -12.03 -17.35 -20.59
C PRO A 128 -11.05 -18.00 -19.60
N TYR A 129 -11.29 -19.24 -19.19
CA TYR A 129 -10.45 -19.96 -18.24
C TYR A 129 -9.12 -20.36 -18.87
N GLU A 130 -9.14 -20.99 -20.05
CA GLU A 130 -7.94 -21.22 -20.86
C GLU A 130 -7.18 -19.91 -21.12
N ARG A 131 -7.88 -18.84 -21.52
CA ARG A 131 -7.24 -17.54 -21.81
C ARG A 131 -6.46 -17.00 -20.62
N GLN A 132 -7.05 -17.09 -19.43
CA GLN A 132 -6.45 -16.61 -18.19
C GLN A 132 -5.19 -17.39 -17.83
N LEU A 133 -5.22 -18.72 -17.93
CA LEU A 133 -4.06 -19.57 -17.71
C LEU A 133 -2.97 -19.32 -18.75
N GLY A 134 -3.36 -19.11 -20.01
CA GLY A 134 -2.44 -18.80 -21.11
C GLY A 134 -1.70 -17.48 -20.89
N LEU A 135 -2.41 -16.43 -20.47
CA LEU A 135 -1.81 -15.12 -20.15
C LEU A 135 -0.88 -15.20 -18.94
N TRP A 136 -1.28 -15.91 -17.88
CA TRP A 136 -0.44 -16.11 -16.70
C TRP A 136 0.86 -16.84 -17.07
N LEU A 137 0.76 -17.92 -17.83
CA LEU A 137 1.90 -18.69 -18.31
C LEU A 137 2.82 -17.87 -19.23
N HIS A 138 2.25 -17.03 -20.09
CA HIS A 138 3.02 -16.10 -20.92
C HIS A 138 3.83 -15.11 -20.07
N GLY A 139 3.24 -14.56 -19.01
CA GLY A 139 3.96 -13.72 -18.04
C GLY A 139 5.10 -14.45 -17.32
N GLN A 140 4.90 -15.72 -16.94
CA GLN A 140 5.99 -16.54 -16.37
C GLN A 140 7.13 -16.76 -17.36
N ARG A 141 6.83 -16.91 -18.66
CA ARG A 141 7.86 -17.06 -19.71
C ARG A 141 8.64 -15.77 -19.92
N ILE A 142 7.99 -14.61 -19.95
CA ILE A 142 8.66 -13.31 -20.08
C ILE A 142 9.61 -13.08 -18.91
N THR A 143 9.12 -13.28 -17.68
CA THR A 143 9.92 -13.09 -16.46
C THR A 143 11.08 -14.08 -16.36
N ALA A 144 10.90 -15.33 -16.80
CA ALA A 144 11.97 -16.31 -16.90
C ALA A 144 13.03 -15.93 -17.94
N ARG A 145 12.63 -15.46 -19.13
CA ARG A 145 13.56 -14.96 -20.16
C ARG A 145 14.33 -13.73 -19.71
N ALA A 146 13.73 -12.90 -18.87
CA ALA A 146 14.38 -11.75 -18.26
C ALA A 146 15.23 -12.10 -17.02
N SER A 147 15.34 -13.38 -16.64
CA SER A 147 16.02 -13.85 -15.43
C SER A 147 15.51 -13.19 -14.12
N LYS A 148 14.26 -12.72 -14.12
CA LYS A 148 13.60 -12.07 -12.97
C LYS A 148 12.61 -12.98 -12.24
N LEU A 149 12.40 -14.20 -12.73
CA LEU A 149 11.54 -15.17 -12.07
C LEU A 149 12.27 -15.73 -10.83
N GLU A 150 11.58 -15.78 -9.69
CA GLU A 150 12.17 -16.35 -8.48
C GLU A 150 12.62 -17.80 -8.74
N PRO A 151 13.86 -18.18 -8.37
CA PRO A 151 14.41 -19.50 -8.67
C PRO A 151 13.52 -20.67 -8.20
N ARG A 152 12.86 -20.51 -7.05
CA ARG A 152 11.94 -21.50 -6.49
C ARG A 152 10.72 -21.74 -7.40
N LYS A 153 10.14 -20.68 -7.97
CA LYS A 153 8.99 -20.76 -8.90
C LYS A 153 9.39 -21.39 -10.22
N ALA A 154 10.59 -21.07 -10.72
CA ALA A 154 11.14 -21.66 -11.94
C ALA A 154 11.34 -23.17 -11.80
N ALA A 155 11.97 -23.62 -10.71
CA ALA A 155 12.17 -25.05 -10.42
C ALA A 155 10.84 -25.80 -10.36
N MET A 156 9.83 -25.23 -9.70
CA MET A 156 8.53 -25.88 -9.56
C MET A 156 7.77 -26.05 -10.89
N LEU A 157 7.89 -25.06 -11.79
CA LEU A 157 7.38 -25.14 -13.16
C LEU A 157 8.15 -26.15 -14.00
N ASP A 158 9.47 -26.20 -13.89
CA ASP A 158 10.33 -27.13 -14.63
C ASP A 158 10.06 -28.59 -14.24
N THR A 159 9.87 -28.87 -12.94
CA THR A 159 9.57 -30.22 -12.43
C THR A 159 8.15 -30.67 -12.76
N THR A 160 7.15 -29.80 -12.58
CA THR A 160 5.73 -30.22 -12.65
C THR A 160 5.16 -30.10 -14.05
N LEU A 161 5.70 -29.21 -14.88
CA LEU A 161 5.17 -28.87 -16.20
C LEU A 161 6.29 -28.85 -17.25
N PRO A 162 6.95 -29.99 -17.53
CA PRO A 162 8.03 -30.04 -18.49
C PRO A 162 7.58 -29.53 -19.87
N GLY A 163 8.39 -28.67 -20.50
CA GLY A 163 8.08 -28.03 -21.78
C GLY A 163 7.24 -26.75 -21.69
N TRP A 164 6.91 -26.27 -20.48
CA TRP A 164 6.14 -25.04 -20.29
C TRP A 164 6.78 -23.81 -20.93
N ARG A 165 8.10 -23.78 -21.15
CA ARG A 165 8.82 -22.67 -21.80
C ARG A 165 8.61 -22.60 -23.31
N ALA A 166 8.50 -23.76 -23.97
CA ALA A 166 8.32 -23.86 -25.42
C ALA A 166 6.85 -23.72 -25.83
N GLY A 167 5.91 -24.21 -25.01
CA GLY A 167 4.48 -24.17 -25.31
C GLY A 167 4.05 -25.25 -26.29
N ARG A 168 2.89 -25.04 -26.96
CA ARG A 168 2.41 -25.99 -27.98
C ARG A 168 3.45 -26.06 -29.09
N LYS A 169 3.87 -27.27 -29.46
CA LYS A 169 4.58 -27.44 -30.73
C LYS A 169 3.63 -26.92 -31.81
N HIS A 170 4.09 -26.01 -32.66
CA HIS A 170 3.29 -25.58 -33.79
C HIS A 170 3.03 -26.84 -34.61
N SER A 171 1.81 -27.40 -34.54
CA SER A 171 1.44 -28.41 -35.52
C SER A 171 1.48 -27.66 -36.84
N ASN A 172 2.43 -28.02 -37.69
CA ASN A 172 2.43 -27.60 -39.07
C ASN A 172 1.13 -28.18 -39.67
N ARG A 173 0.03 -27.42 -39.64
CA ARG A 173 -1.12 -27.76 -40.48
C ARG A 173 -0.61 -27.49 -41.89
N GLY A 174 -0.28 -28.56 -42.60
CA GLY A 174 -0.04 -28.54 -44.03
C GLY A 174 -1.21 -27.86 -44.76
N PRO A 175 -0.98 -27.38 -45.99
CA PRO A 175 -1.97 -26.64 -46.75
C PRO A 175 -3.23 -27.51 -46.88
N GLN A 176 -4.38 -26.95 -46.51
CA GLN A 176 -5.65 -27.52 -46.94
C GLN A 176 -5.81 -27.19 -48.43
N ALA A 177 -6.21 -28.23 -49.16
CA ALA A 177 -6.32 -28.34 -50.61
C ALA A 177 -7.13 -27.22 -51.28
#